data_AF-A0A6N8ZT77-F1
#
_entry.id   AF-A0A6N8ZT77-F1
#
_cell.length_a   1.000
_cell.length_b   1.000
_cell.length_c   1.000
_cell.angle_alpha   90.00
_cell.angle_beta   90.00
_cell.angle_gamma   90.00
#
_symmetry.space_group_name_H-M   'P 1'
#
loop_
_entity.id
_entity.type
_entity.pdbx_description
1 polymer ?
#
loop_
_entity_poly.entity_id
_entity_poly.type
_entity_poly.pdbx_seq_one_letter_code
_entity_poly.pdbx_strand_id
1 'polypeptide(L)'
;MSYLVLARKWRPRKFSEVKGQPHAVRALTNAISAERVHHAWLFAGTRGVGKTTLARILAAALNCRKGAAPEPCGECESCTSIEEGSFVDLMEVDAASRTKVEQTRELLENVQYAPASGSYKIYLIDEAHMLSASSFNALLKTLEEPPPHVKFLLATTEPQRLPVTVLSRCLQINLRSMDSETISDQLTVICKGEGVEAEPGALVRLARAANGSMRDALSLLDQAIAYGADAVRETDVADMLGGAGQPSILHLLNALAGGDGEALLNGARELRERLADPANILAEMAAALQRLALLQTVGEGVLDEDDDAEMLAPLAEALPADQVQLCYEIAIQGRSKLALAPDPGLGLEMTLLRMLAFRPVSAAKATRSSAPSRPAPVPEAPAAPPPEAPVASAPEAPAAPAPEAPAALAPDAPEEDGTREEVSASVGEEALSPGEWPETVAGLGLEGLSGDIAEHSELVDAGGGCLRLRLDGAHENLLTEDVRQELESALLAALPDVRKVEIEIAGAGKGDTLAARNRAEERRRQQRAEEEFKADPFVQASLEIFDATIEVGSIRPVDQADGADSRAGRPRSRAKP
;
A
#
# COMPACT_ATOMS: atom_id res chain seq x y z
N MET A 1 16.39 -6.66 -32.92
CA MET A 1 16.98 -6.86 -31.59
C MET A 1 16.00 -6.30 -30.58
N SER A 2 15.49 -7.13 -29.66
CA SER A 2 14.53 -6.67 -28.65
C SER A 2 15.23 -5.63 -27.76
N TYR A 3 14.71 -4.40 -27.74
CA TYR A 3 15.18 -3.37 -26.81
C TYR A 3 15.05 -3.89 -25.38
N LEU A 4 16.18 -4.14 -24.73
CA LEU A 4 16.23 -4.55 -23.33
C LEU A 4 16.30 -3.28 -22.49
N VAL A 5 15.30 -3.08 -21.65
CA VAL A 5 15.24 -2.00 -20.64
C VAL A 5 16.56 -1.96 -19.84
N LEU A 6 17.10 -0.77 -19.58
CA LEU A 6 18.39 -0.59 -18.90
C LEU A 6 18.41 -1.29 -17.54
N ALA A 7 17.28 -1.29 -16.83
CA ALA A 7 17.10 -2.00 -15.56
C ALA A 7 17.38 -3.52 -15.65
N ARG A 8 17.20 -4.13 -16.82
CA ARG A 8 17.54 -5.55 -17.06
C ARG A 8 18.96 -5.70 -17.60
N LYS A 9 19.40 -4.83 -18.50
CA LYS A 9 20.73 -4.86 -19.13
C LYS A 9 21.86 -4.63 -18.13
N TRP A 10 21.69 -3.65 -17.24
CA TRP A 10 22.68 -3.25 -16.23
C TRP A 10 22.46 -3.90 -14.86
N ARG A 11 21.66 -4.98 -14.79
CA ARG A 11 21.50 -5.72 -13.55
C ARG A 11 22.86 -6.32 -13.14
N PRO A 12 23.37 -6.02 -11.92
CA PRO A 12 24.63 -6.59 -11.44
C PRO A 12 24.66 -8.11 -11.49
N ARG A 13 25.78 -8.67 -11.95
CA ARG A 13 26.03 -10.12 -12.04
C ARG A 13 26.96 -10.61 -10.94
N LYS A 14 27.77 -9.71 -10.39
CA LYS A 14 28.75 -10.00 -9.34
C LYS A 14 28.48 -9.13 -8.10
N PHE A 15 28.89 -9.60 -6.93
CA PHE A 15 28.75 -8.81 -5.71
C PHE A 15 29.54 -7.50 -5.74
N SER A 16 30.66 -7.45 -6.47
CA SER A 16 31.49 -6.24 -6.64
C SER A 16 30.82 -5.13 -7.46
N GLU A 17 29.84 -5.48 -8.28
CA GLU A 17 29.08 -4.54 -9.11
C GLU A 17 27.89 -3.93 -8.35
N VAL A 18 27.49 -4.53 -7.22
CA VAL A 18 26.36 -4.04 -6.41
C VAL A 18 26.77 -2.77 -5.67
N LYS A 19 26.09 -1.66 -5.97
CA LYS A 19 26.30 -0.36 -5.31
C LYS A 19 25.37 -0.17 -4.10
N GLY A 20 25.81 0.63 -3.14
CA GLY A 20 25.02 1.06 -1.98
C GLY A 20 24.79 0.02 -0.87
N GLN A 21 25.30 -1.22 -1.00
CA GLN A 21 25.02 -2.32 -0.05
C GLN A 21 26.28 -3.04 0.47
N PRO A 22 27.28 -2.32 1.02
CA PRO A 22 28.55 -2.91 1.40
C PRO A 22 28.43 -3.95 2.53
N HIS A 23 27.50 -3.75 3.48
CA HIS A 23 27.30 -4.67 4.60
C HIS A 23 26.67 -5.99 4.14
N ALA A 24 25.67 -5.94 3.25
CA ALA A 24 25.01 -7.12 2.71
C ALA A 24 25.98 -7.94 1.86
N VAL A 25 26.72 -7.29 0.95
CA VAL A 25 27.75 -7.93 0.13
C VAL A 25 28.81 -8.60 1.00
N ARG A 26 29.33 -7.91 2.02
CA ARG A 26 30.34 -8.47 2.92
C ARG A 26 29.81 -9.68 3.70
N ALA A 27 28.57 -9.62 4.19
CA ALA A 27 27.95 -10.74 4.91
C ALA A 27 27.81 -11.99 4.03
N LEU A 28 27.35 -11.82 2.79
CA LEU A 28 27.19 -12.91 1.83
C LEU A 28 28.53 -13.51 1.41
N THR A 29 29.50 -12.66 1.05
CA THR A 29 30.85 -13.09 0.68
C THR A 29 31.51 -13.89 1.81
N ASN A 30 31.41 -13.42 3.06
CA ASN A 30 31.96 -14.13 4.21
C ASN A 30 31.26 -15.47 4.47
N ALA A 31 29.94 -15.55 4.30
CA ALA A 31 29.19 -16.78 4.49
C ALA A 31 29.58 -17.85 3.47
N ILE A 32 29.80 -17.46 2.21
CA ILE A 32 30.25 -18.36 1.14
C ILE A 32 31.70 -18.82 1.40
N SER A 33 32.62 -17.90 1.67
CA SER A 33 34.03 -18.22 1.94
C SER A 33 34.22 -19.12 3.16
N ALA A 34 33.35 -19.00 4.15
CA ALA A 34 33.39 -19.83 5.36
C ALA A 34 32.62 -21.15 5.21
N GLU A 35 32.05 -21.45 4.04
CA GLU A 35 31.17 -22.61 3.78
C GLU A 35 30.00 -22.73 4.77
N ARG A 36 29.57 -21.61 5.37
CA ARG A 36 28.50 -21.54 6.38
C ARG A 36 27.27 -20.87 5.81
N VAL A 37 26.71 -21.47 4.75
CA VAL A 37 25.53 -20.94 4.06
C VAL A 37 24.26 -21.39 4.78
N HIS A 38 23.56 -20.43 5.40
CA HIS A 38 22.30 -20.66 6.08
C HIS A 38 21.26 -21.29 5.13
N HIS A 39 20.36 -22.11 5.66
CA HIS A 39 19.33 -22.78 4.85
C HIS A 39 18.26 -21.81 4.34
N ALA A 40 18.00 -20.71 5.07
CA ALA A 40 17.05 -19.67 4.69
C ALA A 40 17.62 -18.26 4.89
N TRP A 41 17.50 -17.41 3.86
CA TRP A 41 17.91 -16.02 3.87
C TRP A 41 16.69 -15.13 3.64
N LEU A 42 16.58 -14.03 4.39
CA LEU A 42 15.55 -13.02 4.20
C LEU A 42 16.20 -11.69 3.81
N PHE A 43 15.96 -11.26 2.58
CA PHE A 43 16.32 -9.94 2.08
C PHE A 43 15.16 -8.98 2.30
N ALA A 44 15.32 -8.04 3.23
CA ALA A 44 14.32 -7.04 3.54
C ALA A 44 14.79 -5.65 3.11
N GLY A 45 13.90 -4.81 2.61
CA GLY A 45 14.22 -3.43 2.23
C GLY A 45 13.24 -2.86 1.22
N THR A 46 13.32 -1.56 0.95
CA THR A 46 12.42 -0.86 0.03
C THR A 46 12.47 -1.47 -1.39
N ARG A 47 11.45 -1.18 -2.21
CA ARG A 47 11.39 -1.68 -3.59
C ARG A 47 12.61 -1.17 -4.38
N GLY A 48 13.16 -2.03 -5.24
CA GLY A 48 14.21 -1.63 -6.19
C GLY A 48 15.63 -1.39 -5.64
N VAL A 49 15.89 -1.64 -4.34
CA VAL A 49 17.24 -1.59 -3.73
C VAL A 49 18.14 -2.79 -4.07
N GLY A 50 17.64 -3.78 -4.82
CA GLY A 50 18.43 -4.93 -5.28
C GLY A 50 18.24 -6.24 -4.51
N LYS A 51 17.14 -6.42 -3.77
CA LYS A 51 16.81 -7.69 -3.06
C LYS A 51 16.92 -8.93 -3.95
N THR A 52 16.11 -8.98 -5.01
CA THR A 52 16.07 -10.10 -5.98
C THR A 52 17.39 -10.26 -6.74
N THR A 53 18.10 -9.15 -6.98
CA THR A 53 19.42 -9.16 -7.63
C THR A 53 20.45 -9.87 -6.77
N LEU A 54 20.57 -9.52 -5.48
CA LEU A 54 21.50 -10.19 -4.56
C LEU A 54 21.14 -11.67 -4.36
N ALA A 55 19.85 -11.98 -4.29
CA ALA A 55 19.40 -13.37 -4.20
C ALA A 55 19.84 -14.19 -5.44
N ARG A 56 19.72 -13.63 -6.65
CA ARG A 56 20.19 -14.28 -7.88
C ARG A 56 21.72 -14.43 -7.93
N ILE A 57 22.48 -13.42 -7.49
CA ILE A 57 23.95 -13.52 -7.41
C ILE A 57 24.35 -14.61 -6.42
N LEU A 58 23.69 -14.69 -5.26
CA LEU A 58 23.91 -15.76 -4.29
C LEU A 58 23.58 -17.13 -4.89
N ALA A 59 22.46 -17.26 -5.61
CA ALA A 59 22.11 -18.50 -6.30
C ALA A 59 23.16 -18.91 -7.34
N ALA A 60 23.67 -17.95 -8.12
CA ALA A 60 24.74 -18.17 -9.09
C ALA A 60 26.06 -18.57 -8.42
N ALA A 61 26.39 -17.97 -7.27
CA ALA A 61 27.60 -18.30 -6.51
C ALA A 61 27.56 -19.72 -5.95
N LEU A 62 26.40 -20.16 -5.44
CA LEU A 62 26.22 -21.50 -4.86
C LEU A 62 26.19 -22.62 -5.91
N ASN A 63 25.65 -22.34 -7.10
CA ASN A 63 25.48 -23.32 -8.19
C ASN A 63 26.53 -23.20 -9.30
N CYS A 64 27.59 -22.43 -9.08
CA CYS A 64 28.69 -22.28 -10.04
C CYS A 64 29.45 -23.60 -10.22
N ARG A 65 29.67 -24.03 -11.48
CA ARG A 65 30.44 -25.26 -11.78
C ARG A 65 31.91 -25.19 -11.37
N LYS A 66 32.49 -23.98 -11.28
CA LYS A 66 33.87 -23.77 -10.83
C LYS A 66 34.02 -23.90 -9.30
N GLY A 67 32.93 -24.21 -8.58
CA GLY A 67 32.87 -24.32 -7.12
C GLY A 67 32.12 -23.15 -6.49
N ALA A 68 31.66 -23.33 -5.25
CA ALA A 68 31.02 -22.28 -4.46
C ALA A 68 32.07 -21.22 -4.09
N ALA A 69 32.11 -20.15 -4.87
CA ALA A 69 33.02 -19.03 -4.66
C ALA A 69 32.20 -17.74 -4.47
N PRO A 70 32.68 -16.78 -3.66
CA PRO A 70 31.98 -15.51 -3.50
C PRO A 70 31.72 -14.81 -4.83
N GLU A 71 32.67 -14.87 -5.76
CA GLU A 71 32.48 -14.32 -7.09
C GLU A 71 32.07 -15.41 -8.08
N PRO A 72 30.81 -15.39 -8.59
CA PRO A 72 30.40 -16.33 -9.62
C PRO A 72 31.18 -16.04 -10.91
N CYS A 73 31.49 -17.10 -11.67
CA CYS A 73 32.32 -16.95 -12.86
C CYS A 73 31.63 -16.21 -14.01
N GLY A 74 30.29 -16.22 -14.07
CA GLY A 74 29.50 -15.56 -15.12
C GLY A 74 29.53 -16.26 -16.49
N GLU A 75 30.43 -17.22 -16.71
CA GLU A 75 30.65 -17.85 -18.02
C GLU A 75 30.11 -19.29 -18.10
N CYS A 76 29.90 -19.97 -16.96
CA CYS A 76 29.45 -21.35 -16.98
C CYS A 76 27.95 -21.47 -17.30
N GLU A 77 27.53 -22.66 -17.73
CA GLU A 77 26.12 -22.96 -18.08
C GLU A 77 25.16 -22.65 -16.93
N SER A 78 25.53 -22.94 -15.68
CA SER A 78 24.70 -22.59 -14.51
C SER A 78 24.56 -21.07 -14.35
N CYS A 79 25.65 -20.31 -14.47
CA CYS A 79 25.62 -18.86 -14.29
C CYS A 79 24.81 -18.17 -15.41
N THR A 80 25.01 -18.59 -16.65
CA THR A 80 24.29 -18.05 -17.82
C THR A 80 22.80 -18.37 -17.75
N SER A 81 22.43 -19.62 -17.43
CA SER A 81 21.02 -20.01 -17.27
C SER A 81 20.31 -19.28 -16.11
N ILE A 82 21.02 -19.02 -15.00
CA ILE A 82 20.45 -18.25 -13.87
C ILE A 82 20.20 -16.80 -14.27
N GLU A 83 21.09 -16.22 -15.07
CA GLU A 83 20.94 -14.85 -15.57
C GLU A 83 19.74 -14.73 -16.52
N GLU A 84 19.58 -15.71 -17.41
CA GLU A 84 18.45 -15.78 -18.35
C GLU A 84 17.13 -16.13 -17.65
N GLY A 85 17.17 -16.69 -16.45
CA GLY A 85 16.00 -17.14 -15.68
C GLY A 85 15.46 -18.50 -16.12
N SER A 86 16.29 -19.33 -16.78
CA SER A 86 15.95 -20.65 -17.31
C SER A 86 16.54 -21.81 -16.51
N PHE A 87 17.20 -21.51 -15.39
CA PHE A 87 17.88 -22.52 -14.58
C PHE A 87 16.90 -23.40 -13.79
N VAL A 88 16.91 -24.71 -14.07
CA VAL A 88 15.96 -25.70 -13.54
C VAL A 88 15.94 -25.75 -12.01
N ASP A 89 17.09 -25.63 -11.36
CA ASP A 89 17.22 -25.72 -9.90
C ASP A 89 17.07 -24.36 -9.19
N LEU A 90 16.71 -23.29 -9.91
CA LEU A 90 16.31 -22.00 -9.33
C LEU A 90 14.84 -21.76 -9.62
N MET A 91 14.00 -22.02 -8.62
CA MET A 91 12.56 -21.79 -8.69
C MET A 91 12.26 -20.37 -8.24
N GLU A 92 11.85 -19.52 -9.17
CA GLU A 92 11.43 -18.15 -8.87
C GLU A 92 9.92 -18.03 -8.75
N VAL A 93 9.46 -17.66 -7.56
CA VAL A 93 8.05 -17.50 -7.23
C VAL A 93 7.81 -16.04 -6.86
N ASP A 94 6.86 -15.41 -7.53
CA ASP A 94 6.39 -14.06 -7.19
C ASP A 94 5.07 -14.18 -6.46
N ALA A 95 5.08 -13.97 -5.15
CA ALA A 95 3.93 -14.15 -4.28
C ALA A 95 2.82 -13.12 -4.54
N ALA A 96 3.12 -11.98 -5.19
CA ALA A 96 2.11 -10.98 -5.51
C ALA A 96 1.21 -11.41 -6.69
N SER A 97 1.65 -12.36 -7.52
CA SER A 97 0.89 -12.82 -8.68
C SER A 97 -0.17 -13.87 -8.29
N ARG A 98 -1.46 -13.51 -8.44
CA ARG A 98 -2.61 -14.31 -7.98
C ARG A 98 -2.67 -15.74 -8.54
N THR A 99 -2.16 -15.98 -9.76
CA THR A 99 -2.10 -17.33 -10.35
C THR A 99 -1.11 -18.25 -9.64
N LYS A 100 -0.15 -17.70 -8.88
CA LYS A 100 0.94 -18.47 -8.27
C LYS A 100 0.71 -18.83 -6.80
N VAL A 101 -0.30 -18.29 -6.12
CA VAL A 101 -0.49 -18.55 -4.67
C VAL A 101 -0.74 -20.04 -4.40
N GLU A 102 -1.60 -20.67 -5.19
CA GLU A 102 -1.93 -22.09 -5.09
C GLU A 102 -0.81 -22.95 -5.66
N GLN A 103 -0.19 -22.52 -6.78
CA GLN A 103 1.00 -23.18 -7.34
C GLN A 103 2.19 -23.16 -6.36
N THR A 104 2.29 -22.15 -5.50
CA THR A 104 3.38 -22.04 -4.51
C THR A 104 3.34 -23.20 -3.53
N ARG A 105 2.15 -23.65 -3.13
CA ARG A 105 2.02 -24.80 -2.23
C ARG A 105 2.52 -26.08 -2.90
N GLU A 106 2.08 -26.36 -4.12
CA GLU A 106 2.51 -27.55 -4.87
C GLU A 106 4.03 -27.55 -5.12
N LEU A 107 4.61 -26.38 -5.38
CA LEU A 107 6.05 -26.23 -5.53
C LEU A 107 6.81 -26.53 -4.23
N LEU A 108 6.27 -26.10 -3.08
CA LEU A 108 6.86 -26.37 -1.76
C LEU A 108 6.75 -27.84 -1.34
N GLU A 109 5.72 -28.56 -1.79
CA GLU A 109 5.60 -30.01 -1.54
C GLU A 109 6.69 -30.81 -2.30
N ASN A 110 7.17 -30.30 -3.44
CA ASN A 110 8.24 -30.89 -4.25
C ASN A 110 9.68 -30.54 -3.77
N VAL A 111 9.82 -29.98 -2.56
CA VAL A 111 11.13 -29.56 -2.02
C VAL A 111 12.02 -30.75 -1.66
N GLN A 112 11.45 -31.91 -1.35
CA GLN A 112 12.20 -33.08 -0.88
C GLN A 112 13.09 -33.71 -1.97
N TYR A 113 12.82 -33.45 -3.25
CA TYR A 113 13.58 -34.01 -4.35
C TYR A 113 14.97 -33.35 -4.50
N ALA A 114 15.95 -34.17 -4.89
CA ALA A 114 17.32 -33.73 -5.16
C ALA A 114 17.40 -32.76 -6.37
N PRO A 115 18.41 -31.88 -6.43
CA PRO A 115 18.62 -30.99 -7.57
C PRO A 115 18.99 -31.79 -8.84
N ALA A 116 18.59 -31.27 -10.00
CA ALA A 116 18.76 -31.93 -11.29
C ALA A 116 20.14 -31.70 -11.92
N SER A 117 20.75 -30.53 -11.68
CA SER A 117 22.01 -30.13 -12.33
C SER A 117 22.92 -29.28 -11.43
N GLY A 118 22.35 -28.53 -10.48
CA GLY A 118 23.07 -27.70 -9.52
C GLY A 118 23.49 -28.46 -8.25
N SER A 119 24.35 -27.83 -7.47
CA SER A 119 24.72 -28.30 -6.12
C SER A 119 23.56 -28.13 -5.14
N TYR A 120 22.75 -27.08 -5.33
CA TYR A 120 21.63 -26.72 -4.48
C TYR A 120 20.38 -26.43 -5.30
N LYS A 121 19.23 -26.86 -4.78
CA LYS A 121 17.89 -26.48 -5.24
C LYS A 121 17.46 -25.23 -4.48
N ILE A 122 17.30 -24.12 -5.19
CA ILE A 122 17.09 -22.80 -4.61
C ILE A 122 15.67 -22.33 -4.90
N TYR A 123 14.95 -21.93 -3.85
CA TYR A 123 13.63 -21.32 -3.95
C TYR A 123 13.76 -19.83 -3.66
N LEU A 124 13.58 -19.01 -4.69
CA LEU A 124 13.55 -17.56 -4.59
C LEU A 124 12.09 -17.10 -4.55
N ILE A 125 11.64 -16.63 -3.39
CA ILE A 125 10.29 -16.11 -3.20
C ILE A 125 10.36 -14.59 -3.09
N ASP A 126 9.88 -13.89 -4.12
CA ASP A 126 9.77 -12.43 -4.12
C ASP A 126 8.43 -11.98 -3.53
N GLU A 127 8.45 -10.81 -2.90
CA GLU A 127 7.36 -10.25 -2.10
C GLU A 127 6.71 -11.25 -1.13
N ALA A 128 7.54 -11.97 -0.37
CA ALA A 128 7.12 -13.07 0.51
C ALA A 128 6.00 -12.71 1.50
N HIS A 129 5.84 -11.43 1.86
CA HIS A 129 4.73 -10.96 2.71
C HIS A 129 3.34 -11.12 2.07
N MET A 130 3.26 -11.33 0.75
CA MET A 130 2.03 -11.56 0.00
C MET A 130 1.61 -13.04 -0.01
N LEU A 131 2.39 -13.95 0.59
CA LEU A 131 2.02 -15.35 0.69
C LEU A 131 0.78 -15.56 1.56
N SER A 132 -0.03 -16.55 1.19
CA SER A 132 -1.16 -16.97 2.03
C SER A 132 -0.69 -17.61 3.34
N ALA A 133 -1.53 -17.57 4.38
CA ALA A 133 -1.26 -18.25 5.65
C ALA A 133 -1.01 -19.76 5.47
N SER A 134 -1.71 -20.39 4.52
CA SER A 134 -1.52 -21.81 4.22
C SER A 134 -0.14 -22.11 3.60
N SER A 135 0.35 -21.23 2.71
CA SER A 135 1.67 -21.32 2.09
C SER A 135 2.80 -21.13 3.11
N PHE A 136 2.62 -20.23 4.08
CA PHE A 136 3.55 -20.07 5.20
C PHE A 136 3.64 -21.32 6.07
N ASN A 137 2.52 -21.98 6.38
CA ASN A 137 2.52 -23.21 7.17
C ASN A 137 3.22 -24.36 6.43
N ALA A 138 3.08 -24.45 5.11
CA ALA A 138 3.83 -25.40 4.30
C ALA A 138 5.35 -25.11 4.37
N LEU A 139 5.74 -23.85 4.25
CA LEU A 139 7.13 -23.41 4.35
C LEU A 139 7.73 -23.69 5.74
N LEU A 140 6.96 -23.48 6.82
CA LEU A 140 7.43 -23.70 8.20
C LEU A 140 7.89 -25.15 8.45
N LYS A 141 7.14 -26.13 7.94
CA LYS A 141 7.52 -27.56 8.04
C LYS A 141 8.91 -27.82 7.45
N THR A 142 9.21 -27.18 6.33
CA THR A 142 10.49 -27.35 5.64
C THR A 142 11.60 -26.46 6.20
N LEU A 143 11.27 -25.30 6.77
CA LEU A 143 12.24 -24.42 7.44
C LEU A 143 12.70 -25.00 8.78
N GLU A 144 11.87 -25.80 9.46
CA GLU A 144 12.25 -26.50 10.69
C GLU A 144 13.23 -27.64 10.44
N GLU A 145 12.97 -28.45 9.41
CA GLU A 145 13.82 -29.58 9.03
C GLU A 145 14.24 -29.46 7.56
N PRO A 146 15.17 -28.54 7.23
CA PRO A 146 15.55 -28.28 5.85
C PRO A 146 16.43 -29.40 5.28
N PRO A 147 16.12 -29.95 4.09
CA PRO A 147 17.05 -30.82 3.39
C PRO A 147 18.38 -30.11 3.10
N PRO A 148 19.53 -30.80 3.18
CA PRO A 148 20.85 -30.15 3.06
C PRO A 148 21.09 -29.51 1.68
N HIS A 149 20.46 -30.03 0.64
CA HIS A 149 20.55 -29.54 -0.74
C HIS A 149 19.58 -28.41 -1.06
N VAL A 150 18.69 -28.02 -0.14
CA VAL A 150 17.70 -26.97 -0.38
C VAL A 150 18.12 -25.68 0.29
N LYS A 151 17.95 -24.56 -0.41
CA LYS A 151 18.13 -23.21 0.13
C LYS A 151 16.93 -22.32 -0.21
N PHE A 152 16.44 -21.58 0.79
CA PHE A 152 15.37 -20.60 0.63
C PHE A 152 15.92 -19.19 0.61
N LEU A 153 15.54 -18.41 -0.39
CA LEU A 153 15.86 -16.99 -0.53
C LEU A 153 14.53 -16.22 -0.56
N LEU A 154 14.20 -15.57 0.54
CA LEU A 154 12.99 -14.77 0.68
C LEU A 154 13.32 -13.31 0.45
N ALA A 155 12.52 -12.59 -0.33
CA ALA A 155 12.62 -11.14 -0.48
C ALA A 155 11.30 -10.48 -0.09
N THR A 156 11.37 -9.37 0.65
CA THR A 156 10.16 -8.63 1.06
C THR A 156 10.43 -7.14 1.22
N THR A 157 9.44 -6.29 0.89
CA THR A 157 9.43 -4.88 1.30
C THR A 157 9.00 -4.67 2.75
N GLU A 158 8.18 -5.57 3.29
CA GLU A 158 7.53 -5.43 4.60
C GLU A 158 7.86 -6.64 5.49
N PRO A 159 9.02 -6.67 6.16
CA PRO A 159 9.40 -7.79 7.02
C PRO A 159 8.47 -7.96 8.23
N GLN A 160 7.79 -6.88 8.65
CA GLN A 160 6.90 -6.85 9.82
C GLN A 160 5.60 -7.65 9.59
N ARG A 161 5.20 -7.81 8.32
CA ARG A 161 4.03 -8.63 7.95
C ARG A 161 4.31 -10.13 7.96
N LEU A 162 5.58 -10.53 8.03
CA LEU A 162 5.93 -11.94 8.10
C LEU A 162 5.72 -12.47 9.52
N PRO A 163 5.20 -13.70 9.67
CA PRO A 163 5.11 -14.35 10.97
C PRO A 163 6.48 -14.43 11.65
N VAL A 164 6.52 -14.15 12.95
CA VAL A 164 7.76 -14.21 13.76
C VAL A 164 8.41 -15.59 13.70
N THR A 165 7.61 -16.64 13.51
CA THR A 165 8.06 -18.03 13.33
C THR A 165 8.94 -18.23 12.09
N VAL A 166 8.70 -17.48 11.01
CA VAL A 166 9.56 -17.49 9.81
C VAL A 166 10.79 -16.63 10.05
N LEU A 167 10.61 -15.44 10.63
CA LEU A 167 11.69 -14.48 10.89
C LEU A 167 12.78 -15.07 11.78
N SER A 168 12.43 -15.89 12.78
CA SER A 168 13.40 -16.52 13.68
C SER A 168 14.22 -17.64 13.05
N ARG A 169 13.73 -18.23 11.94
CA ARG A 169 14.38 -19.30 11.19
C ARG A 169 15.13 -18.80 9.95
N CYS A 170 15.13 -17.49 9.70
CA CYS A 170 15.81 -16.89 8.56
C CYS A 170 16.95 -15.99 9.01
N LEU A 171 18.07 -16.03 8.29
CA LEU A 171 19.11 -15.03 8.45
C LEU A 171 18.71 -13.76 7.68
N GLN A 172 18.45 -12.68 8.43
CA GLN A 172 17.95 -11.44 7.89
C GLN A 172 19.08 -10.53 7.38
N ILE A 173 18.97 -10.08 6.15
CA ILE A 173 19.79 -9.03 5.54
C ILE A 173 18.88 -7.85 5.22
N ASN A 174 19.06 -6.77 5.97
CA ASN A 174 18.35 -5.51 5.73
C ASN A 174 19.12 -4.65 4.74
N LEU A 175 18.53 -4.40 3.59
CA LEU A 175 19.02 -3.53 2.52
C LEU A 175 18.58 -2.10 2.78
N ARG A 176 19.52 -1.16 2.66
CA ARG A 176 19.28 0.26 2.91
C ARG A 176 18.83 0.96 1.63
N SER A 177 18.08 2.05 1.74
CA SER A 177 17.88 2.94 0.59
C SER A 177 19.22 3.55 0.17
N MET A 178 19.43 3.73 -1.13
CA MET A 178 20.63 4.39 -1.65
C MET A 178 20.50 5.91 -1.51
N ASP A 179 21.62 6.56 -1.26
CA ASP A 179 21.81 8.00 -1.34
C ASP A 179 21.69 8.49 -2.79
N SER A 180 21.22 9.73 -2.95
CA SER A 180 21.03 10.33 -4.28
C SER A 180 22.34 10.52 -5.02
N GLU A 181 23.44 10.77 -4.30
CA GLU A 181 24.78 10.91 -4.88
C GLU A 181 25.25 9.59 -5.50
N THR A 182 25.22 8.47 -4.76
CA THR A 182 25.55 7.14 -5.29
C THR A 182 24.68 6.74 -6.49
N ILE A 183 23.38 7.09 -6.49
CA ILE A 183 22.51 6.84 -7.65
C ILE A 183 22.97 7.68 -8.85
N SER A 184 23.19 8.98 -8.67
CA SER A 184 23.64 9.89 -9.73
C SER A 184 24.98 9.45 -10.35
N ASP A 185 25.93 9.04 -9.51
CA ASP A 185 27.22 8.50 -9.94
C ASP A 185 27.04 7.25 -10.80
N GLN A 186 26.17 6.34 -10.38
CA GLN A 186 25.89 5.12 -11.14
C GLN A 186 25.17 5.42 -12.46
N LEU A 187 24.23 6.35 -12.49
CA LEU A 187 23.58 6.79 -13.73
C LEU A 187 24.61 7.40 -14.70
N THR A 188 25.57 8.16 -14.18
CA THR A 188 26.67 8.73 -14.99
C THR A 188 27.50 7.64 -15.65
N VAL A 189 27.84 6.57 -14.90
CA VAL A 189 28.57 5.42 -15.45
C VAL A 189 27.77 4.72 -16.54
N ILE A 190 26.46 4.56 -16.34
CA ILE A 190 25.56 3.88 -17.28
C ILE A 190 25.37 4.70 -18.56
N CYS A 191 25.13 6.02 -18.46
CA CYS A 191 25.01 6.90 -19.64
C CYS A 191 26.29 6.86 -20.48
N LYS A 192 27.47 6.91 -19.84
CA LYS A 192 28.76 6.75 -20.55
C LYS A 192 28.91 5.40 -21.23
N GLY A 193 28.42 4.32 -20.60
CA GLY A 193 28.45 2.97 -21.16
C GLY A 193 27.49 2.78 -22.35
N GLU A 194 26.36 3.47 -22.36
CA GLU A 194 25.39 3.45 -23.46
C GLU A 194 25.70 4.48 -24.56
N GLY A 195 26.61 5.41 -24.32
CA GLY A 195 26.95 6.49 -25.26
C GLY A 195 25.89 7.60 -25.32
N VAL A 196 25.14 7.78 -24.24
CA VAL A 196 24.09 8.82 -24.10
C VAL A 196 24.70 10.07 -23.48
N GLU A 197 24.48 11.23 -24.10
CA GLU A 197 24.85 12.52 -23.51
C GLU A 197 23.87 12.88 -22.38
N ALA A 198 24.40 13.12 -21.18
CA ALA A 198 23.59 13.44 -20.01
C ALA A 198 24.18 14.62 -19.22
N GLU A 199 23.32 15.57 -18.88
CA GLU A 199 23.69 16.71 -18.03
C GLU A 199 23.72 16.32 -16.54
N PRO A 200 24.72 16.76 -15.75
CA PRO A 200 24.83 16.39 -14.34
C PRO A 200 23.59 16.76 -13.51
N GLY A 201 23.00 17.94 -13.74
CA GLY A 201 21.78 18.40 -13.07
C GLY A 201 20.57 17.50 -13.33
N ALA A 202 20.45 16.97 -14.56
CA ALA A 202 19.40 16.03 -14.92
C ALA A 202 19.52 14.70 -14.16
N LEU A 203 20.75 14.17 -14.02
CA LEU A 203 21.01 12.92 -13.30
C LEU A 203 20.72 13.05 -11.79
N VAL A 204 21.06 14.19 -11.19
CA VAL A 204 20.72 14.48 -9.78
C VAL A 204 19.20 14.54 -9.59
N ARG A 205 18.46 15.16 -10.51
CA ARG A 205 16.98 15.19 -10.47
C ARG A 205 16.38 13.80 -10.58
N LEU A 206 16.86 12.97 -11.51
CA LEU A 206 16.43 11.56 -11.64
C LEU A 206 16.74 10.76 -10.37
N ALA A 207 17.93 10.95 -9.78
CA ALA A 207 18.34 10.27 -8.56
C ALA A 207 17.45 10.64 -7.36
N ARG A 208 17.10 11.92 -7.21
CA ARG A 208 16.16 12.41 -6.18
C ARG A 208 14.75 11.84 -6.42
N ALA A 209 14.26 11.86 -7.65
CA ALA A 209 12.95 11.32 -8.01
C ALA A 209 12.83 9.80 -7.75
N ALA A 210 13.95 9.07 -7.86
CA ALA A 210 14.01 7.64 -7.62
C ALA A 210 13.91 7.22 -6.14
N ASN A 211 13.95 8.17 -5.17
CA ASN A 211 13.75 7.91 -3.73
C ASN A 211 14.57 6.74 -3.17
N GLY A 212 15.81 6.59 -3.60
CA GLY A 212 16.73 5.55 -3.13
C GLY A 212 16.59 4.18 -3.79
N SER A 213 15.80 4.06 -4.86
CA SER A 213 15.60 2.85 -5.66
C SER A 213 16.37 2.92 -6.98
N MET A 214 17.37 2.04 -7.17
CA MET A 214 18.14 1.99 -8.42
C MET A 214 17.27 1.52 -9.60
N ARG A 215 16.33 0.61 -9.35
CA ARG A 215 15.43 0.13 -10.41
C ARG A 215 14.56 1.26 -10.95
N ASP A 216 14.04 2.11 -10.07
CA ASP A 216 13.20 3.23 -10.49
C ASP A 216 14.06 4.32 -11.15
N ALA A 217 15.27 4.58 -10.64
CA ALA A 217 16.23 5.48 -11.29
C ALA A 217 16.53 5.07 -12.75
N LEU A 218 16.78 3.78 -13.00
CA LEU A 218 17.01 3.27 -14.36
C LEU A 218 15.76 3.34 -15.24
N SER A 219 14.59 3.10 -14.65
CA SER A 219 13.32 3.19 -15.38
C SER A 219 12.99 4.64 -15.76
N LEU A 220 13.32 5.60 -14.90
CA LEU A 220 13.20 7.03 -15.18
C LEU A 220 14.25 7.49 -16.20
N LEU A 221 15.48 6.95 -16.14
CA LEU A 221 16.51 7.23 -17.13
C LEU A 221 16.10 6.72 -18.53
N ASP A 222 15.56 5.50 -18.64
CA ASP A 222 15.02 4.97 -19.90
C ASP A 222 13.92 5.89 -20.47
N GLN A 223 13.03 6.40 -19.62
CA GLN A 223 12.00 7.35 -20.03
C GLN A 223 12.60 8.68 -20.49
N ALA A 224 13.60 9.19 -19.77
CA ALA A 224 14.28 10.44 -20.12
C ALA A 224 15.00 10.34 -21.47
N ILE A 225 15.66 9.21 -21.74
CA ILE A 225 16.32 8.93 -23.03
C ILE A 225 15.29 8.90 -24.17
N ALA A 226 14.16 8.21 -23.96
CA ALA A 226 13.09 8.13 -24.94
C ALA A 226 12.43 9.50 -25.20
N TYR A 227 12.32 10.35 -24.18
CA TYR A 227 11.74 11.69 -24.29
C TYR A 227 12.71 12.69 -24.97
N GLY A 228 13.98 12.70 -24.57
CA GLY A 228 15.00 13.65 -25.03
C GLY A 228 15.72 13.29 -26.33
N ALA A 229 15.24 12.26 -27.05
CA ALA A 229 15.81 11.75 -28.30
C ALA A 229 17.31 11.42 -28.18
N ASP A 230 17.66 10.50 -27.29
CA ASP A 230 19.03 10.04 -27.00
C ASP A 230 19.96 11.05 -26.29
N ALA A 231 19.39 12.14 -25.76
CA ALA A 231 20.08 13.06 -24.86
C ALA A 231 19.25 13.32 -23.59
N VAL A 232 19.89 13.33 -22.43
CA VAL A 232 19.24 13.57 -21.13
C VAL A 232 19.58 14.97 -20.66
N ARG A 233 18.71 15.93 -21.00
CA ARG A 233 18.80 17.34 -20.60
C ARG A 233 18.01 17.61 -19.34
N GLU A 234 18.42 18.62 -18.57
CA GLU A 234 17.78 18.97 -17.31
C GLU A 234 16.34 19.46 -17.51
N THR A 235 16.08 20.26 -18.54
CA THR A 235 14.75 20.77 -18.88
C THR A 235 13.80 19.63 -19.24
N ASP A 236 14.26 18.69 -20.05
CA ASP A 236 13.48 17.57 -20.54
C ASP A 236 13.09 16.63 -19.38
N VAL A 237 14.03 16.40 -18.45
CA VAL A 237 13.78 15.63 -17.22
C VAL A 237 12.83 16.37 -16.28
N ALA A 238 12.95 17.69 -16.15
CA ALA A 238 12.05 18.48 -15.30
C ALA A 238 10.60 18.43 -15.81
N ASP A 239 10.41 18.60 -17.12
CA ASP A 239 9.10 18.49 -17.77
C ASP A 239 8.54 17.07 -17.66
N MET A 240 9.37 16.04 -17.88
CA MET A 240 8.98 14.62 -17.77
C MET A 240 8.52 14.25 -16.35
N LEU A 241 9.22 14.72 -15.32
CA LEU A 241 8.87 14.44 -13.92
C LEU A 241 7.63 15.24 -13.46
N GLY A 242 7.10 16.13 -14.30
CA GLY A 242 5.94 16.96 -13.98
C GLY A 242 6.18 17.88 -12.78
N GLY A 243 7.45 18.23 -12.53
CA GLY A 243 7.82 19.16 -11.47
C GLY A 243 7.39 20.57 -11.84
N ALA A 244 6.91 21.35 -10.86
CA ALA A 244 6.57 22.76 -11.08
C ALA A 244 7.80 23.57 -11.52
N GLY A 245 8.99 23.08 -11.15
CA GLY A 245 10.23 23.81 -11.23
C GLY A 245 10.35 24.79 -10.07
N GLN A 246 11.58 25.00 -9.63
CA GLN A 246 11.90 25.88 -8.50
C GLN A 246 11.36 27.32 -8.65
N PRO A 247 11.38 27.96 -9.84
CA PRO A 247 10.80 29.30 -10.02
C PRO A 247 9.30 29.36 -9.72
N SER A 248 8.54 28.34 -10.11
CA SER A 248 7.08 28.31 -9.91
C SER A 248 6.73 28.11 -8.44
N ILE A 249 7.48 27.26 -7.73
CA ILE A 249 7.31 27.07 -6.28
C ILE A 249 7.61 28.37 -5.53
N LEU A 250 8.69 29.06 -5.88
CA LEU A 250 9.01 30.36 -5.31
C LEU A 250 7.94 31.41 -5.61
N HIS A 251 7.34 31.39 -6.81
CA HIS A 251 6.22 32.27 -7.14
C HIS A 251 5.01 32.04 -6.22
N LEU A 252 4.62 30.77 -6.01
CA LEU A 252 3.53 30.42 -5.08
C LEU A 252 3.85 30.82 -3.63
N LEU A 253 5.08 30.58 -3.16
CA LEU A 253 5.51 30.98 -1.81
C LEU A 253 5.52 32.51 -1.63
N ASN A 254 5.93 33.26 -2.64
CA ASN A 254 5.87 34.73 -2.63
C ASN A 254 4.42 35.24 -2.57
N ALA A 255 3.50 34.64 -3.33
CA ALA A 255 2.08 34.95 -3.26
C ALA A 255 1.50 34.66 -1.86
N LEU A 256 1.89 33.54 -1.24
CA LEU A 256 1.51 33.20 0.14
C LEU A 256 2.07 34.20 1.16
N ALA A 257 3.33 34.63 1.00
CA ALA A 257 3.94 35.65 1.85
C ALA A 257 3.18 36.98 1.76
N GLY A 258 2.89 37.43 0.53
CA GLY A 258 2.11 38.64 0.26
C GLY A 258 0.64 38.57 0.67
N GLY A 259 0.10 37.36 0.88
CA GLY A 259 -1.33 37.18 1.12
C GLY A 259 -2.19 37.38 -0.12
N ASP A 260 -1.61 37.23 -1.31
CA ASP A 260 -2.29 37.43 -2.59
C ASP A 260 -2.93 36.11 -3.06
N GLY A 261 -4.23 35.97 -2.80
CA GLY A 261 -4.99 34.81 -3.24
C GLY A 261 -5.21 34.73 -4.74
N GLU A 262 -5.20 35.87 -5.45
CA GLU A 262 -5.40 35.90 -6.91
C GLU A 262 -4.14 35.39 -7.62
N ALA A 263 -2.96 35.90 -7.25
CA ALA A 263 -1.68 35.42 -7.75
C ALA A 263 -1.47 33.92 -7.45
N LEU A 264 -1.84 33.49 -6.24
CA LEU A 264 -1.72 32.09 -5.82
C LEU A 264 -2.57 31.13 -6.67
N LEU A 265 -3.83 31.49 -6.92
CA LEU A 265 -4.73 30.67 -7.74
C LEU A 265 -4.34 30.71 -9.22
N ASN A 266 -3.88 31.86 -9.73
CA ASN A 266 -3.38 31.95 -11.11
C ASN A 266 -2.15 31.07 -11.30
N GLY A 267 -1.17 31.11 -10.39
CA GLY A 267 -0.01 30.21 -10.44
C GLY A 267 -0.40 28.73 -10.35
N ALA A 268 -1.39 28.38 -9.52
CA ALA A 268 -1.91 27.01 -9.46
C ALA A 268 -2.60 26.55 -10.75
N ARG A 269 -3.27 27.47 -11.48
CA ARG A 269 -3.86 27.17 -12.80
C ARG A 269 -2.79 27.01 -13.87
N GLU A 270 -1.78 27.88 -13.90
CA GLU A 270 -0.66 27.77 -14.85
C GLU A 270 0.07 26.42 -14.71
N LEU A 271 0.29 25.95 -13.48
CA LEU A 271 0.89 24.64 -13.23
C LEU A 271 0.00 23.49 -13.72
N ARG A 272 -1.31 23.63 -13.61
CA ARG A 272 -2.27 22.63 -14.13
C ARG A 272 -2.29 22.59 -15.64
N GLU A 273 -2.21 23.75 -16.30
CA GLU A 273 -2.12 23.83 -17.76
C GLU A 273 -0.84 23.14 -18.29
N ARG A 274 0.23 23.16 -17.50
CA ARG A 274 1.49 22.45 -17.77
C ARG A 274 1.47 20.97 -17.34
N LEU A 275 0.31 20.46 -16.90
CA LEU A 275 0.11 19.07 -16.45
C LEU A 275 1.05 18.66 -15.30
N ALA A 276 1.48 19.61 -14.46
CA ALA A 276 2.29 19.31 -13.29
C ALA A 276 1.48 18.50 -12.26
N ASP A 277 2.12 17.51 -11.63
CA ASP A 277 1.47 16.64 -10.65
C ASP A 277 1.22 17.41 -9.32
N PRO A 278 -0.05 17.59 -8.89
CA PRO A 278 -0.39 18.23 -7.62
C PRO A 278 0.36 17.66 -6.40
N ALA A 279 0.62 16.36 -6.39
CA ALA A 279 1.34 15.72 -5.30
C ALA A 279 2.82 16.13 -5.26
N ASN A 280 3.44 16.28 -6.43
CA ASN A 280 4.81 16.77 -6.55
C ASN A 280 4.91 18.25 -6.23
N ILE A 281 3.95 19.07 -6.65
CA ILE A 281 3.88 20.50 -6.29
C ILE A 281 3.88 20.67 -4.76
N LEU A 282 3.00 19.94 -4.05
CA LEU A 282 2.95 20.02 -2.59
C LEU A 282 4.21 19.45 -1.93
N ALA A 283 4.86 18.45 -2.52
CA ALA A 283 6.12 17.91 -2.02
C ALA A 283 7.28 18.92 -2.17
N GLU A 284 7.39 19.59 -3.32
CA GLU A 284 8.38 20.64 -3.57
C GLU A 284 8.14 21.86 -2.67
N MET A 285 6.88 22.27 -2.49
CA MET A 285 6.53 23.33 -1.53
C MET A 285 6.92 22.95 -0.10
N ALA A 286 6.64 21.72 0.34
CA ALA A 286 7.01 21.24 1.67
C ALA A 286 8.53 21.22 1.86
N ALA A 287 9.29 20.79 0.85
CA ALA A 287 10.74 20.82 0.88
C ALA A 287 11.29 22.26 0.98
N ALA A 288 10.75 23.19 0.20
CA ALA A 288 11.14 24.60 0.25
C ALA A 288 10.81 25.25 1.61
N LEU A 289 9.64 24.95 2.18
CA LEU A 289 9.24 25.42 3.53
C LEU A 289 10.14 24.83 4.62
N GLN A 290 10.56 23.57 4.50
CA GLN A 290 11.51 22.94 5.42
C GLN A 290 12.88 23.63 5.36
N ARG A 291 13.38 23.97 4.16
CA ARG A 291 14.62 24.75 4.00
C ARG A 291 14.52 26.15 4.59
N LEU A 292 13.39 26.83 4.38
CA LEU A 292 13.09 28.12 5.02
C LEU A 292 13.11 28.02 6.55
N ALA A 293 12.48 26.97 7.11
CA ALA A 293 12.50 26.73 8.54
C ALA A 293 13.91 26.50 9.08
N LEU A 294 14.76 25.74 8.37
CA LEU A 294 16.16 25.56 8.74
C LEU A 294 16.92 26.89 8.71
N LEU A 295 16.75 27.69 7.67
CA LEU A 295 17.42 28.98 7.53
C LEU A 295 17.03 29.94 8.67
N GLN A 296 15.75 29.97 9.08
CA GLN A 296 15.27 30.81 10.17
C GLN A 296 15.70 30.35 11.56
N THR A 297 15.90 29.05 11.77
CA THR A 297 16.16 28.48 13.11
C THR A 297 17.63 28.19 13.38
N VAL A 298 18.37 27.73 12.37
CA VAL A 298 19.77 27.29 12.50
C VAL A 298 20.74 28.20 11.75
N GLY A 299 20.29 28.91 10.70
CA GLY A 299 21.10 29.84 9.91
C GLY A 299 21.63 29.26 8.59
N GLU A 300 22.40 30.06 7.85
CA GLU A 300 22.85 29.76 6.47
C GLU A 300 23.76 28.51 6.35
N GLY A 301 24.51 28.16 7.41
CA GLY A 301 25.53 27.10 7.36
C GLY A 301 25.03 25.65 7.38
N VAL A 302 23.72 25.42 7.27
CA VAL A 302 23.11 24.07 7.27
C VAL A 302 22.61 23.65 5.90
N LEU A 303 22.44 24.59 4.97
CA LEU A 303 22.05 24.29 3.60
C LEU A 303 23.29 23.93 2.79
N ASP A 304 23.22 22.84 2.01
CA ASP A 304 24.29 22.47 1.07
C ASP A 304 24.46 23.57 -0.01
N GLU A 305 25.69 23.74 -0.52
CA GLU A 305 26.27 24.94 -1.15
C GLU A 305 25.63 25.51 -2.46
N ASP A 306 24.46 25.07 -2.94
CA ASP A 306 23.96 25.53 -4.25
C ASP A 306 22.69 26.40 -4.14
N ASP A 307 22.83 27.69 -4.48
CA ASP A 307 21.84 28.72 -4.92
C ASP A 307 20.50 28.92 -4.15
N ASP A 308 20.13 28.02 -3.24
CA ASP A 308 18.86 28.02 -2.52
C ASP A 308 18.83 29.08 -1.43
N ALA A 309 19.93 29.29 -0.72
CA ALA A 309 20.00 30.21 0.42
C ALA A 309 19.74 31.66 -0.01
N GLU A 310 20.36 32.11 -1.11
CA GLU A 310 20.16 33.47 -1.63
C GLU A 310 18.72 33.68 -2.16
N MET A 311 18.15 32.69 -2.85
CA MET A 311 16.78 32.77 -3.37
C MET A 311 15.72 32.70 -2.26
N LEU A 312 16.00 31.99 -1.18
CA LEU A 312 15.07 31.79 -0.05
C LEU A 312 15.20 32.87 1.02
N ALA A 313 16.32 33.60 1.10
CA ALA A 313 16.53 34.66 2.09
C ALA A 313 15.40 35.72 2.12
N PRO A 314 14.92 36.25 0.98
CA PRO A 314 13.80 37.21 0.98
C PRO A 314 12.50 36.61 1.55
N LEU A 315 12.25 35.33 1.28
CA LEU A 315 11.08 34.61 1.79
C LEU A 315 11.21 34.31 3.29
N ALA A 316 12.42 34.05 3.77
CA ALA A 316 12.70 33.81 5.19
C ALA A 316 12.46 35.08 6.03
N GLU A 317 12.66 36.27 5.47
CA GLU A 317 12.30 37.54 6.12
C GLU A 317 10.79 37.83 6.03
N ALA A 318 10.16 37.52 4.90
CA ALA A 318 8.76 37.84 4.64
C ALA A 318 7.75 36.93 5.36
N LEU A 319 8.09 35.65 5.58
CA LEU A 319 7.23 34.67 6.24
C LEU A 319 7.67 34.44 7.69
N PRO A 320 6.82 34.74 8.69
CA PRO A 320 7.12 34.41 10.09
C PRO A 320 7.31 32.90 10.31
N ALA A 321 8.20 32.52 11.24
CA ALA A 321 8.55 31.12 11.49
C ALA A 321 7.35 30.24 11.88
N ASP A 322 6.39 30.79 12.63
CA ASP A 322 5.14 30.11 12.97
C ASP A 322 4.25 29.90 11.74
N GLN A 323 4.25 30.84 10.78
CA GLN A 323 3.56 30.66 9.50
C GLN A 323 4.25 29.61 8.62
N VAL A 324 5.59 29.58 8.56
CA VAL A 324 6.35 28.57 7.80
C VAL A 324 6.03 27.16 8.29
N GLN A 325 6.04 26.93 9.61
CA GLN A 325 5.69 25.63 10.21
C GLN A 325 4.24 25.22 9.91
N LEU A 326 3.30 26.15 10.00
CA LEU A 326 1.89 25.88 9.69
C LEU A 326 1.69 25.56 8.21
N CYS A 327 2.30 26.32 7.30
CA CYS A 327 2.25 26.03 5.87
C CYS A 327 2.87 24.67 5.55
N TYR A 328 3.98 24.31 6.19
CA TYR A 328 4.61 23.00 6.03
C TYR A 328 3.65 21.86 6.41
N GLU A 329 3.01 21.95 7.57
CA GLU A 329 2.04 20.95 8.02
C GLU A 329 0.83 20.84 7.07
N ILE A 330 0.30 21.98 6.62
CA ILE A 330 -0.80 22.01 5.65
C ILE A 330 -0.39 21.36 4.32
N ALA A 331 0.86 21.53 3.87
CA ALA A 331 1.37 20.91 2.65
C ALA A 331 1.42 19.38 2.78
N ILE A 332 1.97 18.87 3.89
CA ILE A 332 2.07 17.43 4.17
C ILE A 332 0.69 16.79 4.28
N GLN A 333 -0.22 17.41 5.04
CA GLN A 333 -1.60 16.93 5.18
C GLN A 333 -2.39 17.03 3.87
N GLY A 334 -2.20 18.10 3.11
CA GLY A 334 -2.83 18.27 1.80
C GLY A 334 -2.41 17.14 0.86
N ARG A 335 -1.11 16.84 0.81
CA ARG A 335 -0.56 15.77 -0.04
C ARG A 335 -1.13 14.39 0.30
N SER A 336 -1.23 14.03 1.59
CA SER A 336 -1.79 12.73 1.98
C SER A 336 -3.29 12.62 1.71
N LYS A 337 -4.01 13.74 1.70
CA LYS A 337 -5.47 13.81 1.45
C LYS A 337 -5.84 14.06 -0.01
N LEU A 338 -4.87 14.23 -0.92
CA LEU A 338 -5.14 14.49 -2.35
C LEU A 338 -6.01 13.38 -2.98
N ALA A 339 -5.80 12.12 -2.60
CA ALA A 339 -6.57 10.98 -3.12
C ALA A 339 -8.06 11.00 -2.71
N LEU A 340 -8.42 11.79 -1.69
CA LEU A 340 -9.80 11.96 -1.22
C LEU A 340 -10.51 13.14 -1.90
N ALA A 341 -9.76 13.98 -2.63
CA ALA A 341 -10.34 15.12 -3.33
C ALA A 341 -11.12 14.66 -4.57
N PRO A 342 -12.21 15.35 -4.95
CA PRO A 342 -12.94 15.03 -6.19
C PRO A 342 -12.08 15.10 -7.46
N ASP A 343 -11.08 15.99 -7.43
CA ASP A 343 -10.07 16.15 -8.47
C ASP A 343 -8.74 16.56 -7.78
N PRO A 344 -7.58 15.99 -8.16
CA PRO A 344 -6.30 16.35 -7.57
C PRO A 344 -5.93 17.83 -7.72
N GLY A 345 -6.32 18.47 -8.83
CA GLY A 345 -6.10 19.90 -9.06
C GLY A 345 -6.93 20.78 -8.12
N LEU A 346 -8.20 20.42 -7.90
CA LEU A 346 -9.04 21.07 -6.88
C LEU A 346 -8.50 20.83 -5.45
N GLY A 347 -7.95 19.65 -5.19
CA GLY A 347 -7.28 19.33 -3.93
C GLY A 347 -6.08 20.26 -3.64
N LEU A 348 -5.28 20.57 -4.67
CA LEU A 348 -4.20 21.56 -4.58
C LEU A 348 -4.74 22.96 -4.27
N GLU A 349 -5.72 23.45 -5.04
CA GLU A 349 -6.31 24.78 -4.81
C GLU A 349 -6.85 24.92 -3.38
N MET A 350 -7.57 23.92 -2.88
CA MET A 350 -8.08 23.92 -1.52
C MET A 350 -6.98 23.90 -0.47
N THR A 351 -5.87 23.23 -0.74
CA THR A 351 -4.71 23.19 0.16
C THR A 351 -4.02 24.56 0.21
N LEU A 352 -3.84 25.20 -0.95
CA LEU A 352 -3.28 26.55 -1.05
C LEU A 352 -4.18 27.61 -0.37
N LEU A 353 -5.50 27.53 -0.56
CA LEU A 353 -6.46 28.39 0.12
C LEU A 353 -6.42 28.22 1.65
N ARG A 354 -6.21 26.99 2.15
CA ARG A 354 -6.01 26.75 3.59
C ARG A 354 -4.75 27.42 4.10
N MET A 355 -3.63 27.33 3.38
CA MET A 355 -2.39 28.03 3.75
C MET A 355 -2.58 29.55 3.81
N LEU A 356 -3.42 30.10 2.94
CA LEU A 356 -3.74 31.52 2.92
C LEU A 356 -4.69 31.93 4.06
N ALA A 357 -5.69 31.10 4.36
CA ALA A 357 -6.72 31.37 5.36
C ALA A 357 -6.21 31.23 6.80
N PHE A 358 -5.39 30.20 7.06
CA PHE A 358 -4.84 29.94 8.37
C PHE A 358 -3.49 30.65 8.53
N ARG A 359 -3.53 31.93 8.94
CA ARG A 359 -2.32 32.70 9.29
C ARG A 359 -2.29 32.96 10.80
N PRO A 360 -1.17 32.69 11.49
CA PRO A 360 -1.06 32.98 12.91
C PRO A 360 -1.11 34.49 13.16
N VAL A 361 -1.49 34.89 14.38
CA VAL A 361 -1.67 36.31 14.76
C VAL A 361 -0.39 37.14 14.57
N SER A 362 0.78 36.50 14.70
CA SER A 362 2.09 37.10 14.42
C SER A 362 2.21 37.57 12.96
N ALA A 363 1.81 36.72 12.01
CA ALA A 363 1.79 37.02 10.58
C ALA A 363 0.74 38.06 10.20
N ALA A 364 -0.43 38.05 10.85
CA ALA A 364 -1.48 39.04 10.63
C ALA A 364 -1.07 40.46 11.07
N LYS A 365 -0.06 40.59 11.94
CA LYS A 365 0.46 41.89 12.40
C LYS A 365 1.54 42.45 11.45
N ALA A 366 2.34 41.59 10.83
CA ALA A 366 3.38 41.97 9.87
C ALA A 366 2.79 42.59 8.59
N THR A 367 1.73 42.01 8.03
CA THR A 367 1.06 42.50 6.80
C THR A 367 0.26 43.79 7.00
N ARG A 368 -0.20 44.08 8.22
CA ARG A 368 -0.87 45.36 8.54
C ARG A 368 0.08 46.56 8.53
N SER A 369 1.40 46.34 8.61
CA SER A 369 2.39 47.41 8.57
C SER A 369 2.78 47.84 7.15
N SER A 370 2.39 47.09 6.11
CA SER A 370 2.77 47.36 4.72
C SER A 370 1.61 47.72 3.79
N ALA A 371 0.38 47.86 4.30
CA ALA A 371 -0.75 48.34 3.50
C ALA A 371 -0.66 49.86 3.26
N PRO A 372 -0.73 50.36 2.00
CA PRO A 372 -0.83 51.79 1.74
C PRO A 372 -2.17 52.32 2.27
N SER A 373 -2.10 53.39 3.06
CA SER A 373 -3.26 53.96 3.73
C SER A 373 -4.27 54.49 2.72
N ARG A 374 -5.50 53.94 2.74
CA ARG A 374 -6.66 54.65 2.21
C ARG A 374 -6.98 55.82 3.16
N PRO A 375 -7.29 57.02 2.65
CA PRO A 375 -7.62 58.14 3.51
C PRO A 375 -8.90 57.87 4.30
N ALA A 376 -8.80 57.97 5.62
CA ALA A 376 -9.89 57.83 6.56
C ALA A 376 -10.94 58.95 6.37
N PRO A 377 -12.24 58.67 6.56
CA PRO A 377 -13.23 59.72 6.72
C PRO A 377 -13.09 60.37 8.11
N VAL A 378 -13.40 61.67 8.13
CA VAL A 378 -13.25 62.64 9.23
C VAL A 378 -13.99 62.21 10.51
N PRO A 379 -13.44 62.46 11.72
CA PRO A 379 -14.05 62.07 12.99
C PRO A 379 -15.08 63.10 13.48
N GLU A 380 -16.25 62.62 13.89
CA GLU A 380 -17.23 63.36 14.69
C GLU A 380 -17.07 62.98 16.17
N ALA A 381 -16.94 63.99 17.04
CA ALA A 381 -16.68 63.87 18.47
C ALA A 381 -17.99 64.10 19.29
N PRO A 382 -17.99 63.97 20.63
CA PRO A 382 -18.44 62.77 21.34
C PRO A 382 -19.69 63.01 22.20
N ALA A 383 -20.49 61.96 22.45
CA ALA A 383 -21.56 61.97 23.45
C ALA A 383 -21.13 61.22 24.72
N ALA A 384 -21.36 61.86 25.87
CA ALA A 384 -20.98 61.46 27.22
C ALA A 384 -21.82 60.29 27.79
N PRO A 385 -21.35 59.60 28.86
CA PRO A 385 -21.89 58.32 29.34
C PRO A 385 -22.92 58.45 30.47
N PRO A 386 -23.76 57.43 30.71
CA PRO A 386 -24.49 57.22 31.97
C PRO A 386 -23.89 56.07 32.82
N PRO A 387 -24.28 55.94 34.11
CA PRO A 387 -23.34 55.76 35.22
C PRO A 387 -23.18 54.33 35.77
N GLU A 388 -22.08 54.13 36.51
CA GLU A 388 -21.75 52.96 37.34
C GLU A 388 -22.55 52.90 38.66
N ALA A 389 -22.97 51.68 39.03
CA ALA A 389 -22.97 51.10 40.39
C ALA A 389 -23.49 49.64 40.35
N PRO A 390 -23.24 48.78 41.36
CA PRO A 390 -21.98 48.51 42.06
C PRO A 390 -21.61 47.01 41.98
N VAL A 391 -20.39 46.72 42.43
CA VAL A 391 -19.73 45.41 42.50
C VAL A 391 -20.49 44.42 43.39
N ALA A 392 -20.72 43.21 42.89
CA ALA A 392 -21.16 42.05 43.68
C ALA A 392 -20.28 40.83 43.38
N SER A 393 -19.88 40.20 44.48
CA SER A 393 -18.93 39.11 44.69
C SER A 393 -19.19 37.81 43.92
N ALA A 394 -18.08 37.12 43.65
CA ALA A 394 -17.94 35.83 42.97
C ALA A 394 -18.75 34.66 43.58
N PRO A 395 -19.09 33.66 42.75
CA PRO A 395 -19.22 32.28 43.19
C PRO A 395 -18.20 31.34 42.52
N GLU A 396 -17.47 30.69 43.42
CA GLU A 396 -16.86 29.36 43.44
C GLU A 396 -17.16 28.37 42.30
N ALA A 397 -16.10 27.77 41.77
CA ALA A 397 -16.10 26.69 40.78
C ALA A 397 -16.27 25.30 41.43
N PRO A 398 -16.94 24.33 40.78
CA PRO A 398 -16.93 22.94 41.24
C PRO A 398 -15.67 22.20 40.76
N ALA A 399 -15.00 21.54 41.71
CA ALA A 399 -13.83 20.71 41.50
C ALA A 399 -14.18 19.34 40.92
N ALA A 400 -13.34 18.87 39.99
CA ALA A 400 -13.30 17.49 39.50
C ALA A 400 -12.44 16.61 40.45
N PRO A 401 -12.83 15.35 40.72
CA PRO A 401 -11.99 14.43 41.49
C PRO A 401 -10.98 13.69 40.58
N ALA A 402 -9.78 13.48 41.12
CA ALA A 402 -8.68 12.71 40.55
C ALA A 402 -8.85 11.19 40.80
N PRO A 403 -8.19 10.32 40.00
CA PRO A 403 -8.28 8.87 40.15
C PRO A 403 -7.27 8.32 41.16
N GLU A 404 -7.73 7.40 42.00
CA GLU A 404 -6.93 6.63 42.95
C GLU A 404 -6.59 5.26 42.35
N ALA A 405 -5.31 4.89 42.40
CA ALA A 405 -4.80 3.57 42.03
C ALA A 405 -5.17 2.53 43.09
N PRO A 406 -5.22 1.23 42.72
CA PRO A 406 -4.75 0.24 43.67
C PRO A 406 -3.82 -0.83 43.08
N ALA A 407 -3.02 -1.34 44.02
CA ALA A 407 -1.93 -2.29 43.90
C ALA A 407 -2.38 -3.74 43.64
N ALA A 408 -1.41 -4.54 43.19
CA ALA A 408 -1.48 -5.98 42.98
C ALA A 408 -1.45 -6.79 44.29
N LEU A 409 -2.04 -8.00 44.28
CA LEU A 409 -1.38 -9.30 44.52
C LEU A 409 -2.40 -10.46 44.42
N ALA A 410 -1.92 -11.58 43.85
CA ALA A 410 -2.57 -12.81 43.36
C ALA A 410 -3.09 -13.78 44.47
N PRO A 411 -3.34 -15.08 44.18
CA PRO A 411 -4.19 -15.76 43.18
C PRO A 411 -5.19 -16.76 43.82
N ASP A 412 -6.14 -17.33 43.06
CA ASP A 412 -6.49 -18.76 43.21
C ASP A 412 -7.22 -19.30 41.96
N ALA A 413 -6.83 -20.51 41.55
CA ALA A 413 -7.54 -21.40 40.64
C ALA A 413 -8.16 -22.54 41.51
N PRO A 414 -9.15 -23.32 41.07
CA PRO A 414 -8.91 -24.35 40.04
C PRO A 414 -10.07 -24.65 39.07
N GLU A 415 -9.70 -25.43 38.06
CA GLU A 415 -10.46 -26.14 37.03
C GLU A 415 -11.69 -26.92 37.56
N GLU A 416 -12.69 -27.13 36.70
CA GLU A 416 -13.28 -28.47 36.54
C GLU A 416 -13.99 -28.66 35.19
N ASP A 417 -13.64 -29.80 34.58
CA ASP A 417 -14.09 -30.41 33.33
C ASP A 417 -15.51 -31.01 33.49
N GLY A 418 -16.27 -31.13 32.39
CA GLY A 418 -17.66 -31.57 32.45
C GLY A 418 -18.34 -31.80 31.11
N THR A 419 -17.91 -32.82 30.38
CA THR A 419 -18.64 -33.47 29.29
C THR A 419 -20.05 -33.94 29.70
N ARG A 420 -21.11 -33.64 28.90
CA ARG A 420 -22.26 -34.56 28.65
C ARG A 420 -23.20 -34.01 27.54
N GLU A 421 -23.23 -34.60 26.34
CA GLU A 421 -24.06 -35.74 25.87
C GLU A 421 -25.49 -35.33 25.43
N GLU A 422 -25.80 -35.69 24.18
CA GLU A 422 -27.05 -35.48 23.44
C GLU A 422 -28.27 -36.13 24.11
N VAL A 423 -29.41 -35.44 24.10
CA VAL A 423 -30.73 -36.10 24.13
C VAL A 423 -31.71 -35.35 23.22
N SER A 424 -32.33 -36.11 22.32
CA SER A 424 -33.37 -35.68 21.39
C SER A 424 -34.78 -35.66 22.00
N ALA A 425 -35.60 -34.73 21.47
CA ALA A 425 -36.97 -34.93 20.95
C ALA A 425 -38.22 -34.44 21.73
N SER A 426 -38.98 -33.58 21.00
CA SER A 426 -40.44 -33.31 20.97
C SER A 426 -41.04 -32.53 22.16
N VAL A 427 -41.89 -31.50 22.00
CA VAL A 427 -43.13 -31.38 21.19
C VAL A 427 -43.49 -29.91 20.90
N GLY A 428 -43.98 -29.66 19.69
CA GLY A 428 -44.82 -28.57 19.16
C GLY A 428 -45.18 -27.31 19.96
N GLU A 429 -44.74 -26.18 19.41
CA GLU A 429 -45.49 -24.94 19.12
C GLU A 429 -44.74 -24.30 17.94
N GLU A 430 -45.43 -23.67 16.97
CA GLU A 430 -44.89 -23.22 15.67
C GLU A 430 -43.48 -22.59 15.76
N ALA A 431 -42.46 -23.42 15.61
CA ALA A 431 -41.06 -23.05 15.73
C ALA A 431 -40.49 -22.91 14.31
N LEU A 432 -39.83 -21.78 14.04
CA LEU A 432 -39.10 -21.56 12.79
C LEU A 432 -38.23 -22.79 12.47
N SER A 433 -38.49 -23.41 11.34
CA SER A 433 -37.68 -24.56 10.93
C SER A 433 -36.32 -24.08 10.38
N PRO A 434 -35.23 -24.84 10.56
CA PRO A 434 -33.91 -24.46 10.02
C PRO A 434 -33.88 -24.20 8.51
N GLY A 435 -34.85 -24.73 7.75
CA GLY A 435 -34.94 -24.53 6.30
C GLY A 435 -35.60 -23.21 5.86
N GLU A 436 -36.38 -22.58 6.74
CA GLU A 436 -37.09 -21.30 6.51
C GLU A 436 -36.23 -20.09 6.95
N TRP A 437 -35.19 -20.33 7.75
CA TRP A 437 -34.27 -19.31 8.25
C TRP A 437 -33.68 -18.40 7.15
N PRO A 438 -33.21 -18.92 5.99
CA PRO A 438 -32.70 -18.06 4.92
C PRO A 438 -33.74 -17.10 4.34
N GLU A 439 -35.01 -17.51 4.27
CA GLU A 439 -36.10 -16.65 3.76
C GLU A 439 -36.46 -15.56 4.78
N THR A 440 -36.45 -15.92 6.06
CA THR A 440 -36.61 -14.95 7.15
C THR A 440 -35.51 -13.90 7.10
N VAL A 441 -34.24 -14.29 6.98
CA VAL A 441 -33.11 -13.34 6.90
C VAL A 441 -33.22 -12.42 5.67
N ALA A 442 -33.61 -12.97 4.50
CA ALA A 442 -33.82 -12.17 3.30
C ALA A 442 -34.97 -11.16 3.45
N GLY A 443 -36.02 -11.50 4.22
CA GLY A 443 -37.17 -10.64 4.50
C GLY A 443 -36.90 -9.52 5.51
N LEU A 444 -35.83 -9.62 6.31
CA LEU A 444 -35.48 -8.61 7.32
C LEU A 444 -34.88 -7.34 6.73
N GLY A 445 -34.29 -7.42 5.53
CA GLY A 445 -33.68 -6.26 4.85
C GLY A 445 -32.59 -5.57 5.70
N LEU A 446 -31.82 -6.35 6.47
CA LEU A 446 -30.75 -5.82 7.31
C LEU A 446 -29.61 -5.29 6.43
N GLU A 447 -29.20 -4.04 6.64
CA GLU A 447 -28.11 -3.40 5.91
C GLU A 447 -26.82 -3.36 6.75
N GLY A 448 -25.66 -3.57 6.11
CA GLY A 448 -24.36 -3.46 6.77
C GLY A 448 -23.91 -4.72 7.50
N LEU A 449 -23.08 -4.54 8.54
CA LEU A 449 -22.38 -5.63 9.25
C LEU A 449 -23.32 -6.63 9.95
N SER A 450 -24.47 -6.17 10.45
CA SER A 450 -25.49 -7.02 11.05
C SER A 450 -26.19 -7.90 10.01
N GLY A 451 -26.43 -7.38 8.81
CA GLY A 451 -26.92 -8.13 7.65
C GLY A 451 -25.94 -9.22 7.21
N ASP A 452 -24.67 -8.86 7.03
CA ASP A 452 -23.62 -9.82 6.65
C ASP A 452 -23.52 -10.99 7.65
N ILE A 453 -23.62 -10.71 8.96
CA ILE A 453 -23.61 -11.76 9.99
C ILE A 453 -24.90 -12.60 9.94
N ALA A 454 -26.06 -11.99 9.73
CA ALA A 454 -27.33 -12.70 9.60
C ALA A 454 -27.32 -13.65 8.39
N GLU A 455 -26.81 -13.23 7.23
CA GLU A 455 -26.73 -14.06 6.01
C GLU A 455 -25.81 -15.27 6.16
N HIS A 456 -24.79 -15.16 7.00
CA HIS A 456 -23.80 -16.20 7.28
C HIS A 456 -24.15 -17.02 8.54
N SER A 457 -25.30 -16.76 9.17
CA SER A 457 -25.77 -17.48 10.34
C SER A 457 -26.63 -18.70 9.96
N GLU A 458 -26.44 -19.79 10.71
CA GLU A 458 -27.25 -21.01 10.65
C GLU A 458 -28.16 -21.08 11.88
N LEU A 459 -29.45 -21.39 11.68
CA LEU A 459 -30.36 -21.65 12.78
C LEU A 459 -30.13 -23.06 13.34
N VAL A 460 -29.72 -23.16 14.61
CA VAL A 460 -29.48 -24.43 15.30
C VAL A 460 -30.73 -24.91 16.01
N ASP A 461 -31.42 -24.01 16.70
CA ASP A 461 -32.62 -24.31 17.48
C ASP A 461 -33.49 -23.05 17.63
N ALA A 462 -34.81 -23.23 17.58
CA ALA A 462 -35.80 -22.20 17.80
C ALA A 462 -36.89 -22.77 18.70
N GLY A 463 -36.82 -22.50 20.01
CA GLY A 463 -37.74 -23.11 20.97
C GLY A 463 -37.86 -22.30 22.26
N GLY A 464 -39.07 -22.23 22.82
CA GLY A 464 -39.32 -21.61 24.13
C GLY A 464 -39.02 -20.10 24.20
N GLY A 465 -39.04 -19.40 23.06
CA GLY A 465 -38.68 -17.98 22.98
C GLY A 465 -37.17 -17.71 22.96
N CYS A 466 -36.32 -18.71 22.74
CA CYS A 466 -34.89 -18.53 22.52
C CYS A 466 -34.52 -18.96 21.09
N LEU A 467 -33.76 -18.11 20.39
CA LEU A 467 -33.24 -18.37 19.05
C LEU A 467 -31.73 -18.62 19.14
N ARG A 468 -31.28 -19.84 18.82
CA ARG A 468 -29.85 -20.18 18.83
C ARG A 468 -29.30 -20.19 17.41
N LEU A 469 -28.39 -19.25 17.14
CA LEU A 469 -27.72 -19.10 15.86
C LEU A 469 -26.27 -19.56 15.97
N ARG A 470 -25.80 -20.24 14.93
CA ARG A 470 -24.40 -20.61 14.77
C ARG A 470 -23.77 -19.78 13.68
N LEU A 471 -22.62 -19.20 13.98
CA LEU A 471 -21.81 -18.45 13.03
C LEU A 471 -20.48 -19.17 12.78
N ASP A 472 -20.06 -19.22 11.52
CA ASP A 472 -18.75 -19.76 11.17
C ASP A 472 -17.62 -18.88 11.74
N GLY A 473 -16.53 -19.52 12.19
CA GLY A 473 -15.42 -18.85 12.88
C GLY A 473 -14.70 -17.79 12.03
N ALA A 474 -14.90 -17.80 10.70
CA ALA A 474 -14.40 -16.76 9.81
C ALA A 474 -14.99 -15.37 10.10
N HIS A 475 -16.18 -15.30 10.72
CA HIS A 475 -16.89 -14.06 11.03
C HIS A 475 -16.81 -13.68 12.52
N GLU A 476 -16.00 -14.39 13.32
CA GLU A 476 -15.78 -14.10 14.75
C GLU A 476 -15.27 -12.67 14.99
N ASN A 477 -14.30 -12.21 14.19
CA ASN A 477 -13.72 -10.88 14.33
C ASN A 477 -14.69 -9.74 13.95
N LEU A 478 -15.79 -10.06 13.24
CA LEU A 478 -16.82 -9.11 12.82
C LEU A 478 -17.96 -9.02 13.84
N LEU A 479 -18.09 -9.99 14.74
CA LEU A 479 -19.09 -10.04 15.80
C LEU A 479 -18.61 -9.25 17.03
N THR A 480 -18.52 -7.93 16.90
CA THR A 480 -18.32 -7.04 18.05
C THR A 480 -19.58 -6.97 18.92
N GLU A 481 -19.42 -6.60 20.19
CA GLU A 481 -20.54 -6.51 21.14
C GLU A 481 -21.64 -5.55 20.66
N ASP A 482 -21.27 -4.46 19.99
CA ASP A 482 -22.21 -3.50 19.39
C ASP A 482 -23.03 -4.13 18.25
N VAL A 483 -22.39 -4.90 17.36
CA VAL A 483 -23.05 -5.56 16.22
C VAL A 483 -23.93 -6.72 16.70
N ARG A 484 -23.50 -7.42 17.76
CA ARG A 484 -24.30 -8.46 18.43
C ARG A 484 -25.61 -7.87 18.97
N GLN A 485 -25.53 -6.74 19.68
CA GLN A 485 -26.71 -6.08 20.23
C GLN A 485 -27.62 -5.51 19.15
N GLU A 486 -27.06 -4.95 18.07
CA GLU A 486 -27.82 -4.47 16.93
C GLU A 486 -28.57 -5.62 16.24
N LEU A 487 -27.90 -6.74 15.97
CA LEU A 487 -28.50 -7.92 15.37
C LEU A 487 -29.58 -8.54 16.29
N GLU A 488 -29.31 -8.67 17.59
CA GLU A 488 -30.30 -9.17 18.56
C GLU A 488 -31.53 -8.26 18.60
N SER A 489 -31.34 -6.94 18.62
CA SER A 489 -32.45 -5.98 18.62
C SER A 489 -33.30 -6.06 17.35
N ALA A 490 -32.67 -6.25 16.19
CA ALA A 490 -33.36 -6.36 14.91
C ALA A 490 -34.15 -7.69 14.81
N LEU A 491 -33.59 -8.78 15.32
CA LEU A 491 -34.25 -10.09 15.35
C LEU A 491 -35.41 -10.12 16.33
N LEU A 492 -35.29 -9.52 17.52
CA LEU A 492 -36.38 -9.40 18.49
C LEU A 492 -37.50 -8.49 17.97
N ALA A 493 -37.19 -7.46 17.20
CA ALA A 493 -38.19 -6.58 16.60
C ALA A 493 -38.99 -7.29 15.49
N ALA A 494 -38.34 -8.17 14.73
CA ALA A 494 -38.96 -8.82 13.58
C ALA A 494 -39.65 -10.15 13.91
N LEU A 495 -39.25 -10.83 14.99
CA LEU A 495 -39.80 -12.11 15.41
C LEU A 495 -40.49 -11.97 16.79
N PRO A 496 -41.81 -11.70 16.83
CA PRO A 496 -42.52 -11.41 18.08
C PRO A 496 -42.56 -12.58 19.09
N ASP A 497 -42.30 -13.81 18.64
CA ASP A 497 -42.25 -15.00 19.48
C ASP A 497 -40.87 -15.27 20.10
N VAL A 498 -39.84 -14.52 19.70
CA VAL A 498 -38.46 -14.63 20.21
C VAL A 498 -38.23 -13.60 21.32
N ARG A 499 -37.69 -14.04 22.46
CA ARG A 499 -37.38 -13.20 23.63
C ARG A 499 -35.90 -13.12 23.94
N LYS A 500 -35.08 -13.98 23.34
CA LYS A 500 -33.63 -14.01 23.52
C LYS A 500 -32.94 -14.58 22.27
N VAL A 501 -31.81 -14.00 21.88
CA VAL A 501 -30.97 -14.53 20.79
C VAL A 501 -29.61 -14.95 21.35
N GLU A 502 -29.20 -16.19 21.10
CA GLU A 502 -27.88 -16.70 21.47
C GLU A 502 -27.08 -17.00 20.20
N ILE A 503 -25.93 -16.33 20.05
CA ILE A 503 -25.02 -16.53 18.92
C ILE A 503 -23.81 -17.33 19.42
N GLU A 504 -23.68 -18.56 18.92
CA GLU A 504 -22.54 -19.44 19.16
C GLU A 504 -21.59 -19.42 17.97
N ILE A 505 -20.29 -19.30 18.26
CA ILE A 505 -19.23 -19.41 17.26
C ILE A 505 -18.79 -20.87 17.24
N ALA A 506 -19.09 -21.58 16.17
CA ALA A 506 -18.65 -22.96 15.99
C ALA A 506 -18.27 -23.18 14.53
N GLY A 507 -17.17 -23.90 14.31
CA GLY A 507 -16.61 -24.10 12.97
C GLY A 507 -17.60 -24.74 12.00
N ALA A 508 -17.57 -24.29 10.74
CA ALA A 508 -18.31 -24.76 9.56
C ALA A 508 -19.35 -25.87 9.83
N GLY A 509 -20.58 -25.45 10.17
CA GLY A 509 -21.75 -26.32 10.21
C GLY A 509 -22.13 -26.83 8.81
N LYS A 510 -22.88 -27.93 8.75
CA LYS A 510 -23.47 -28.47 7.51
C LYS A 510 -24.80 -27.81 7.14
N GLY A 511 -25.21 -26.75 7.83
CA GLY A 511 -26.51 -26.13 7.62
C GLY A 511 -26.60 -25.26 6.38
N ASP A 512 -27.84 -24.94 6.05
CA ASP A 512 -28.24 -24.21 4.84
C ASP A 512 -28.31 -22.71 5.16
N THR A 513 -27.20 -21.99 4.97
CA THR A 513 -27.14 -20.53 5.16
C THR A 513 -27.59 -19.78 3.91
N LEU A 514 -28.11 -18.55 4.07
CA LEU A 514 -28.52 -17.72 2.94
C LEU A 514 -27.33 -17.40 2.02
N ALA A 515 -26.15 -17.13 2.60
CA ALA A 515 -24.91 -16.96 1.84
C ALA A 515 -24.53 -18.21 1.03
N ALA A 516 -24.77 -19.42 1.54
CA ALA A 516 -24.51 -20.65 0.80
C ALA A 516 -25.49 -20.83 -0.38
N ARG A 517 -26.77 -20.49 -0.19
CA ARG A 517 -27.79 -20.51 -1.26
C ARG A 517 -27.49 -19.48 -2.35
N ASN A 518 -27.19 -18.23 -1.99
CA ASN A 518 -26.83 -17.17 -2.95
C ASN A 518 -25.61 -17.56 -3.77
N ARG A 519 -24.53 -18.05 -3.13
CA ARG A 519 -23.34 -18.57 -3.83
C ARG A 519 -23.66 -19.74 -4.76
N ALA A 520 -24.62 -20.61 -4.40
CA ALA A 520 -25.03 -21.72 -5.26
C ALA A 520 -25.84 -21.24 -6.49
N GLU A 521 -26.72 -20.25 -6.31
CA GLU A 521 -27.46 -19.63 -7.42
C GLU A 521 -26.55 -18.84 -8.36
N GLU A 522 -25.62 -18.05 -7.84
CA GLU A 522 -24.62 -17.33 -8.63
C GLU A 522 -23.76 -18.29 -9.45
N ARG A 523 -23.30 -19.41 -8.85
CA ARG A 523 -22.58 -20.46 -9.59
C ARG A 523 -23.42 -21.05 -10.72
N ARG A 524 -24.72 -21.29 -10.51
CA ARG A 524 -25.64 -21.77 -11.55
C ARG A 524 -25.85 -20.73 -12.66
N ARG A 525 -25.94 -19.45 -12.31
CA ARG A 525 -26.06 -18.34 -13.29
C ARG A 525 -24.79 -18.18 -14.11
N GLN A 526 -23.63 -18.25 -13.48
CA GLN A 526 -22.32 -18.21 -14.14
C GLN A 526 -22.17 -19.37 -15.13
N GLN A 527 -22.49 -20.60 -14.71
CA GLN A 527 -22.42 -21.78 -15.59
C GLN A 527 -23.34 -21.65 -16.81
N ARG A 528 -24.59 -21.19 -16.62
CA ARG A 528 -25.50 -20.95 -17.75
C ARG A 528 -24.97 -19.87 -18.70
N ALA A 529 -24.43 -18.77 -18.17
CA ALA A 529 -23.85 -17.71 -19.01
C ALA A 529 -22.66 -18.22 -19.84
N GLU A 530 -21.82 -19.09 -19.26
CA GLU A 530 -20.72 -19.72 -19.99
C GLU A 530 -21.18 -20.70 -21.06
N GLU A 531 -22.21 -21.50 -20.77
CA GLU A 531 -22.80 -22.44 -21.73
C GLU A 531 -23.48 -21.70 -22.89
N GLU A 532 -24.27 -20.66 -22.61
CA GLU A 532 -24.92 -19.83 -23.63
C GLU A 532 -23.90 -19.10 -24.49
N PHE A 533 -22.84 -18.55 -23.89
CA PHE A 533 -21.78 -17.87 -24.62
C PHE A 533 -21.00 -18.82 -25.53
N LYS A 534 -20.71 -20.05 -25.08
CA LYS A 534 -20.07 -21.08 -25.90
C LYS A 534 -20.99 -21.64 -26.99
N ALA A 535 -22.30 -21.60 -26.78
CA ALA A 535 -23.30 -22.03 -27.74
C ALA A 535 -23.66 -20.95 -28.77
N ASP A 536 -23.23 -19.69 -28.60
CA ASP A 536 -23.53 -18.61 -29.54
C ASP A 536 -22.85 -18.89 -30.91
N PRO A 537 -23.63 -18.96 -32.02
CA PRO A 537 -23.10 -19.21 -33.36
C PRO A 537 -22.02 -18.22 -33.81
N PHE A 538 -22.06 -16.98 -33.32
CA PHE A 538 -21.05 -15.96 -33.62
C PHE A 538 -19.73 -16.22 -32.90
N VAL A 539 -19.79 -16.70 -31.64
CA VAL A 539 -18.60 -17.07 -30.87
C VAL A 539 -17.96 -18.30 -31.50
N GLN A 540 -18.73 -19.32 -31.86
CA GLN A 540 -18.22 -20.51 -32.56
C GLN A 540 -17.58 -20.16 -33.91
N ALA A 541 -18.23 -19.32 -34.72
CA ALA A 541 -17.66 -18.84 -35.98
C ALA A 541 -16.37 -18.01 -35.75
N SER A 542 -16.29 -17.24 -34.66
CA SER A 542 -15.09 -16.44 -34.35
C SER A 542 -13.92 -17.32 -33.87
N LEU A 543 -14.20 -18.39 -33.12
CA LEU A 543 -13.20 -19.39 -32.74
C LEU A 543 -12.67 -20.14 -33.96
N GLU A 544 -13.54 -20.54 -34.89
CA GLU A 544 -13.14 -21.26 -36.11
C GLU A 544 -12.40 -20.39 -37.13
N ILE A 545 -12.81 -19.12 -37.30
CA ILE A 545 -12.22 -18.24 -38.33
C ILE A 545 -10.90 -17.61 -37.87
N PHE A 546 -10.78 -17.28 -36.58
CA PHE A 546 -9.64 -16.51 -36.07
C PHE A 546 -8.71 -17.28 -35.13
N ASP A 547 -8.95 -18.58 -34.91
CA ASP A 547 -8.22 -19.40 -33.91
C ASP A 547 -8.19 -18.72 -32.53
N ALA A 548 -9.26 -17.99 -32.22
CA ALA A 548 -9.36 -17.17 -31.03
C ALA A 548 -9.49 -18.05 -29.78
N THR A 549 -9.00 -17.57 -28.64
CA THR A 549 -9.14 -18.26 -27.35
C THR A 549 -10.02 -17.44 -26.40
N ILE A 550 -10.96 -18.11 -25.74
CA ILE A 550 -11.79 -17.47 -24.71
C ILE A 550 -10.93 -17.33 -23.45
N GLU A 551 -10.75 -16.10 -22.99
CA GLU A 551 -10.05 -15.80 -21.74
C GLU A 551 -10.86 -16.35 -20.55
N VAL A 552 -10.27 -17.29 -19.80
CA VAL A 552 -10.94 -18.00 -18.69
C VAL A 552 -11.32 -17.01 -17.59
N GLY A 553 -12.62 -16.99 -17.21
CA GLY A 553 -13.15 -16.09 -16.19
C GLY A 553 -13.61 -14.71 -16.68
N SER A 554 -13.58 -14.45 -17.99
CA SER A 554 -14.03 -13.18 -18.59
C SER A 554 -15.54 -13.08 -18.84
N ILE A 555 -16.27 -14.19 -18.74
CA ILE A 555 -17.71 -14.25 -18.97
C ILE A 555 -18.41 -13.84 -17.66
N ARG A 556 -19.31 -12.86 -17.74
CA ARG A 556 -20.15 -12.43 -16.60
C ARG A 556 -21.63 -12.58 -16.95
N PRO A 557 -22.47 -13.08 -16.02
CA PRO A 557 -23.91 -13.08 -16.20
C PRO A 557 -24.43 -11.64 -16.29
N VAL A 558 -25.46 -11.44 -17.11
CA VAL A 558 -26.10 -10.13 -17.25
C VAL A 558 -27.08 -9.95 -16.10
N ASP A 559 -26.84 -9.01 -15.20
CA ASP A 559 -27.77 -8.67 -14.13
C ASP A 559 -29.00 -7.96 -14.70
N GLN A 560 -30.19 -8.50 -14.42
CA GLN A 560 -31.48 -7.95 -14.91
C GLN A 560 -31.88 -6.61 -14.25
N ALA A 561 -31.08 -6.05 -13.35
CA ALA A 561 -31.42 -4.82 -12.63
C ALA A 561 -31.23 -3.52 -13.43
N ASP A 562 -30.45 -3.51 -14.52
CA ASP A 562 -30.18 -2.31 -15.34
C ASP A 562 -30.92 -2.30 -16.70
N GLY A 563 -32.03 -3.04 -16.79
CA GLY A 563 -32.69 -3.39 -18.06
C GLY A 563 -34.03 -2.73 -18.35
N ALA A 564 -34.27 -1.49 -17.91
CA ALA A 564 -35.44 -0.72 -18.32
C ALA A 564 -35.08 0.53 -19.13
N ASP A 565 -34.06 0.47 -19.99
CA ASP A 565 -34.05 1.32 -21.18
C ASP A 565 -33.14 0.75 -22.29
N SER A 566 -33.64 0.83 -23.52
CA SER A 566 -32.92 0.61 -24.79
C SER A 566 -32.45 -0.82 -25.18
N ARG A 567 -33.24 -1.41 -26.10
CA ARG A 567 -32.90 -2.32 -27.20
C ARG A 567 -31.50 -2.96 -27.26
N ALA A 568 -31.50 -4.30 -27.23
CA ALA A 568 -30.49 -5.21 -27.80
C ALA A 568 -29.08 -5.16 -27.19
N GLY A 569 -28.94 -5.60 -25.94
CA GLY A 569 -27.64 -5.79 -25.28
C GLY A 569 -27.16 -7.24 -25.33
N ARG A 570 -26.22 -7.55 -26.24
CA ARG A 570 -25.39 -8.77 -26.20
C ARG A 570 -24.38 -8.70 -25.04
N PRO A 571 -23.95 -9.84 -24.46
CA PRO A 571 -22.89 -9.85 -23.45
C PRO A 571 -21.58 -9.29 -24.05
N ARG A 572 -20.98 -8.30 -23.38
CA ARG A 572 -19.71 -7.69 -23.78
C ARG A 572 -18.55 -8.54 -23.27
N SER A 573 -17.86 -9.26 -24.16
CA SER A 573 -16.52 -9.79 -23.90
C SER A 573 -15.47 -8.97 -24.65
N ARG A 574 -14.31 -8.74 -24.02
CA ARG A 574 -13.11 -8.21 -24.69
C ARG A 574 -12.35 -9.40 -25.27
N ALA A 575 -12.65 -9.77 -26.52
CA ALA A 575 -11.76 -10.62 -27.28
C ALA A 575 -10.56 -9.77 -27.77
N LYS A 576 -9.33 -10.19 -27.46
CA LYS A 576 -8.13 -9.69 -28.14
C LYS A 576 -7.89 -10.54 -29.40
N PRO A 577 -7.48 -9.92 -30.53
CA PRO A 577 -7.14 -10.64 -31.75
C PRO A 577 -5.86 -11.48 -31.58
#